data_AF-A0A7W7RCG8-F1
#
_entry.id   AF-A0A7W7RCG8-F1
#
_cell.length_a   1.000
_cell.length_b   1.000
_cell.length_c   1.000
_cell.angle_alpha   90.00
_cell.angle_beta   90.00
_cell.angle_gamma   90.00
#
_symmetry.space_group_name_H-M   'P 1'
#
loop_
_entity.id
_entity.type
_entity.pdbx_description
1 polymer ?
#
loop_
_entity_poly.entity_id
_entity_poly.type
_entity_poly.pdbx_seq_one_letter_code
_entity_poly.pdbx_strand_id
1 'polypeptide(L)'
;MSQRSAQAFQLGRHLSKLTGVDVQLVYDSGAKWLVLWPDGPTRAQMRDLVATVLAEHPSHFGLMKDREIGTSRMDSTRAWAARAVAARRDGTLAEETAHGVAQRRSLGVDRIRLGILEPLTCEYYALTDCVERLVDRTAYPDRPSDPADVPLIEELLAAGKHDEHVMAEILVNEFLAPVPGTGPALRAVDGCPGAGALPTSA
;
A
#
# COMPACT_ATOMS: atom_id res chain seq x y z
N MET A 1 17.03 -22.77 -20.68
CA MET A 1 16.17 -22.55 -19.49
C MET A 1 16.24 -23.80 -18.62
N SER A 2 16.49 -23.69 -17.32
CA SER A 2 16.61 -24.87 -16.43
C SER A 2 15.24 -25.47 -16.09
N GLN A 3 15.18 -26.75 -15.71
CA GLN A 3 13.93 -27.39 -15.25
C GLN A 3 13.32 -26.65 -14.06
N ARG A 4 14.15 -26.10 -13.17
CA ARG A 4 13.72 -25.23 -12.05
C ARG A 4 13.01 -23.98 -12.56
N SER A 5 13.64 -23.24 -13.47
CA SER A 5 13.07 -22.03 -14.07
C SER A 5 11.78 -22.33 -14.84
N ALA A 6 11.69 -23.49 -15.50
CA ALA A 6 10.49 -23.91 -16.20
C ALA A 6 9.33 -24.20 -15.24
N GLN A 7 9.56 -24.92 -14.14
CA GLN A 7 8.52 -25.18 -13.12
C GLN A 7 8.04 -23.88 -12.47
N ALA A 8 8.96 -22.94 -12.17
CA ALA A 8 8.61 -21.64 -11.62
C ALA A 8 7.73 -20.81 -12.55
N PHE A 9 8.11 -20.77 -13.83
CA PHE A 9 7.31 -20.10 -14.85
C PHE A 9 5.93 -20.76 -15.02
N GLN A 10 5.85 -22.09 -14.99
CA GLN A 10 4.59 -22.82 -15.08
C GLN A 10 3.69 -22.58 -13.86
N LEU A 11 4.25 -22.61 -12.65
CA LEU A 11 3.52 -22.33 -11.42
C LEU A 11 3.00 -20.89 -11.41
N GLY A 12 3.85 -19.91 -11.75
CA GLY A 12 3.44 -18.51 -11.89
C GLY A 12 2.30 -18.35 -12.86
N ARG A 13 2.43 -18.89 -14.09
CA ARG A 13 1.36 -18.86 -15.09
C ARG A 13 0.07 -19.54 -14.62
N HIS A 14 0.17 -20.64 -13.86
CA HIS A 14 -1.00 -21.32 -13.33
C HIS A 14 -1.71 -20.45 -12.26
N LEU A 15 -0.95 -19.89 -11.32
CA LEU A 15 -1.47 -18.97 -10.31
C LEU A 15 -2.10 -17.74 -10.95
N SER A 16 -1.46 -17.14 -11.97
CA SER A 16 -2.02 -15.99 -12.70
C SER A 16 -3.37 -16.29 -13.33
N LYS A 17 -3.59 -17.52 -13.82
CA LYS A 17 -4.89 -17.93 -14.36
C LYS A 17 -5.96 -18.07 -13.27
N LEU A 18 -5.59 -18.57 -12.10
CA LEU A 18 -6.52 -18.76 -10.98
C LEU A 18 -6.93 -17.43 -10.34
N THR A 19 -6.00 -16.48 -10.25
CA THR A 19 -6.21 -15.22 -9.53
C THR A 19 -6.58 -14.04 -10.44
N GLY A 20 -6.34 -14.17 -11.75
CA GLY A 20 -6.55 -13.09 -12.72
C GLY A 20 -5.54 -11.95 -12.63
N VAL A 21 -4.41 -12.14 -11.94
CA VAL A 21 -3.34 -11.14 -11.76
C VAL A 21 -1.99 -11.71 -12.22
N ASP A 22 -1.01 -10.87 -12.53
CA ASP A 22 0.31 -11.38 -12.92
C ASP A 22 1.08 -11.89 -11.70
N VAL A 23 1.31 -13.20 -11.64
CA VAL A 23 2.08 -13.86 -10.59
C VAL A 23 3.41 -14.33 -11.16
N GLN A 24 4.49 -13.85 -10.54
CA GLN A 24 5.86 -14.19 -10.89
C GLN A 24 6.50 -15.00 -9.78
N LEU A 25 7.37 -15.94 -10.16
CA LEU A 25 8.22 -16.64 -9.21
C LEU A 25 9.67 -16.28 -9.49
N VAL A 26 10.29 -15.60 -8.54
CA VAL A 26 11.71 -15.28 -8.60
C VAL A 26 12.49 -16.22 -7.69
N TYR A 27 13.70 -16.51 -8.11
CA TYR A 27 14.66 -17.20 -7.26
C TYR A 27 15.28 -16.17 -6.32
N ASP A 28 15.09 -16.36 -5.01
CA ASP A 28 15.62 -15.46 -3.99
C ASP A 28 17.07 -15.83 -3.67
N SER A 29 17.29 -16.98 -3.02
CA SER A 29 18.62 -17.58 -2.82
C SER A 29 18.54 -19.03 -2.32
N GLY A 30 19.56 -19.84 -2.59
CA GLY A 30 19.68 -21.22 -2.09
C GLY A 30 18.50 -22.14 -2.46
N ALA A 31 17.71 -22.52 -1.45
CA ALA A 31 16.54 -23.40 -1.55
C ALA A 31 15.20 -22.66 -1.63
N LYS A 32 15.22 -21.32 -1.63
CA LYS A 32 14.01 -20.49 -1.48
C LYS A 32 13.50 -19.99 -2.81
N TRP A 33 12.19 -20.13 -3.00
CA TRP A 33 11.45 -19.47 -4.06
C TRP A 33 10.67 -18.31 -3.46
N LEU A 34 10.48 -17.23 -4.21
CA LEU A 34 9.63 -16.13 -3.82
C LEU A 34 8.54 -15.92 -4.87
N VAL A 35 7.29 -16.05 -4.45
CA VAL A 35 6.11 -15.72 -5.26
C VAL A 35 5.84 -14.22 -5.07
N LEU A 36 5.77 -13.50 -6.18
CA LEU A 36 5.54 -12.07 -6.27
C LEU A 36 4.28 -11.79 -7.10
N TRP A 37 3.45 -10.87 -6.64
CA TRP A 37 2.29 -10.40 -7.40
C TRP A 37 1.97 -8.94 -7.01
N PRO A 38 1.43 -8.11 -7.92
CA PRO A 38 1.19 -6.69 -7.67
C PRO A 38 -0.11 -6.42 -6.90
N ASP A 39 -1.23 -6.92 -7.41
CA ASP A 39 -2.54 -6.81 -6.78
C ASP A 39 -3.15 -8.21 -6.70
N GLY A 40 -4.13 -8.41 -5.83
CA GLY A 40 -4.91 -9.65 -5.80
C GLY A 40 -5.05 -10.26 -4.41
N PRO A 41 -5.07 -11.60 -4.31
CA PRO A 41 -5.36 -12.27 -3.05
C PRO A 41 -4.40 -11.83 -1.94
N THR A 42 -4.86 -11.98 -0.70
CA THR A 42 -4.02 -11.78 0.50
C THR A 42 -2.84 -12.75 0.49
N ARG A 43 -1.79 -12.45 1.27
CA ARG A 43 -0.63 -13.35 1.43
C ARG A 43 -1.02 -14.74 1.93
N ALA A 44 -2.01 -14.82 2.83
CA ALA A 44 -2.55 -16.09 3.31
C ALA A 44 -3.23 -16.89 2.19
N GLN A 45 -4.14 -16.24 1.44
CA GLN A 45 -4.82 -16.87 0.31
C GLN A 45 -3.84 -17.32 -0.79
N MET A 46 -2.82 -16.52 -1.11
CA MET A 46 -1.79 -16.92 -2.09
C MET A 46 -1.00 -18.14 -1.59
N ARG A 47 -0.67 -18.21 -0.31
CA ARG A 47 0.00 -19.37 0.28
C ARG A 47 -0.85 -20.64 0.16
N ASP A 48 -2.15 -20.53 0.44
CA ASP A 48 -3.09 -21.65 0.33
C ASP A 48 -3.25 -22.10 -1.13
N LEU A 49 -3.30 -21.16 -2.09
CA LEU A 49 -3.31 -21.46 -3.51
C LEU A 49 -2.04 -22.18 -3.97
N VAL A 50 -0.87 -21.70 -3.55
CA VAL A 50 0.42 -22.36 -3.84
C VAL A 50 0.41 -23.79 -3.30
N ALA A 51 0.01 -23.98 -2.04
CA ALA A 51 -0.04 -25.30 -1.42
C ALA A 51 -0.99 -26.24 -2.17
N THR A 52 -2.16 -25.74 -2.57
CA THR A 52 -3.16 -26.50 -3.33
C THR A 52 -2.61 -26.93 -4.69
N VAL A 53 -2.04 -26.00 -5.47
CA VAL A 53 -1.50 -26.30 -6.81
C VAL A 53 -0.35 -27.31 -6.75
N LEU A 54 0.52 -27.22 -5.73
CA LEU A 54 1.60 -28.19 -5.54
C LEU A 54 1.07 -29.59 -5.17
N ALA A 55 -0.01 -29.67 -4.39
CA ALA A 55 -0.63 -30.92 -4.00
C ALA A 55 -1.39 -31.61 -5.15
N GLU A 56 -2.06 -30.82 -6.01
CA GLU A 56 -2.82 -31.32 -7.17
C GLU A 56 -1.92 -31.75 -8.34
N HIS A 57 -0.70 -31.21 -8.42
CA HIS A 57 0.23 -31.44 -9.52
C HIS A 57 1.64 -31.87 -9.07
N PRO A 58 1.77 -32.94 -8.25
CA PRO A 58 3.04 -33.31 -7.61
C PRO A 58 4.12 -33.75 -8.61
N SER A 59 3.73 -34.34 -9.74
CA SER A 59 4.66 -34.75 -10.81
C SER A 59 5.18 -33.55 -11.61
N HIS A 60 4.39 -32.49 -11.76
CA HIS A 60 4.77 -31.29 -12.51
C HIS A 60 5.68 -30.36 -11.71
N PHE A 61 5.52 -30.30 -10.37
CA PHE A 61 6.25 -29.39 -9.49
C PHE A 61 7.19 -30.09 -8.49
N GLY A 62 7.70 -31.27 -8.85
CA GLY A 62 8.52 -32.10 -7.96
C GLY A 62 9.76 -31.41 -7.37
N LEU A 63 10.34 -30.39 -8.03
CA LEU A 63 11.50 -29.66 -7.50
C LEU A 63 11.13 -28.63 -6.42
N MET A 64 9.85 -28.34 -6.25
CA MET A 64 9.32 -27.31 -5.35
C MET A 64 8.66 -27.90 -4.10
N LYS A 65 8.29 -29.18 -4.11
CA LYS A 65 7.54 -29.85 -3.03
C LYS A 65 8.17 -29.71 -1.65
N ASP A 66 9.49 -29.85 -1.56
CA ASP A 66 10.23 -29.83 -0.28
C ASP A 66 10.99 -28.50 -0.07
N ARG A 67 10.57 -27.43 -0.75
CA ARG A 67 11.24 -26.12 -0.70
C ARG A 67 10.40 -25.09 0.05
N GLU A 68 11.08 -24.17 0.69
CA GLU A 68 10.44 -22.99 1.27
C GLU A 68 10.04 -22.04 0.14
N ILE A 69 8.76 -21.69 0.09
CA ILE A 69 8.21 -20.73 -0.87
C ILE A 69 7.70 -19.52 -0.09
N GLY A 70 8.46 -18.43 -0.15
CA GLY A 70 8.05 -17.13 0.35
C GLY A 70 6.97 -16.52 -0.53
N THR A 71 6.18 -15.61 0.04
CA THR A 71 5.12 -14.90 -0.65
C THR A 71 5.20 -13.42 -0.32
N SER A 72 5.33 -12.56 -1.32
CA SER A 72 5.29 -11.11 -1.15
C SER A 72 4.35 -10.49 -2.18
N ARG A 73 3.38 -9.71 -1.72
CA ARG A 73 2.62 -8.83 -2.59
C ARG A 73 3.39 -7.52 -2.72
N MET A 74 3.47 -6.97 -3.93
CA MET A 74 4.05 -5.65 -4.17
C MET A 74 2.95 -4.63 -3.95
N ASP A 75 2.84 -4.10 -2.74
CA ASP A 75 1.79 -3.13 -2.43
C ASP A 75 1.98 -1.86 -3.29
N SER A 76 0.87 -1.35 -3.83
CA SER A 76 0.87 -0.21 -4.74
C SER A 76 0.39 1.06 -4.03
N THR A 77 0.84 2.22 -4.51
CA THR A 77 0.34 3.50 -3.99
C THR A 77 -1.17 3.66 -4.20
N ARG A 78 -1.73 2.99 -5.21
CA ARG A 78 -3.18 2.90 -5.42
C ARG A 78 -3.87 2.06 -4.34
N ALA A 79 -3.29 0.92 -3.95
CA ALA A 79 -3.79 0.09 -2.85
C ALA A 79 -3.92 0.93 -1.58
N TRP A 80 -2.85 1.67 -1.27
CA TRP A 80 -2.79 2.56 -0.11
C TRP A 80 -3.90 3.61 -0.16
N ALA A 81 -4.01 4.36 -1.27
CA ALA A 81 -5.04 5.39 -1.45
C ALA A 81 -6.46 4.81 -1.33
N ALA A 82 -6.72 3.66 -1.97
CA ALA A 82 -8.01 3.00 -1.94
C ALA A 82 -8.40 2.55 -0.52
N ARG A 83 -7.45 2.02 0.25
CA ARG A 83 -7.70 1.62 1.64
C ARG A 83 -7.90 2.82 2.56
N ALA A 84 -7.11 3.88 2.39
CA ALA A 84 -7.26 5.11 3.16
C ALA A 84 -8.63 5.77 2.92
N VAL A 85 -9.05 5.90 1.66
CA VAL A 85 -10.37 6.46 1.31
C VAL A 85 -11.51 5.60 1.87
N ALA A 86 -11.43 4.28 1.73
CA ALA A 86 -12.46 3.39 2.28
C ALA A 86 -12.57 3.53 3.82
N ALA A 87 -11.43 3.51 4.53
CA ALA A 87 -11.42 3.66 5.99
C ALA A 87 -11.92 5.04 6.45
N ARG A 88 -11.64 6.10 5.67
CA ARG A 88 -12.17 7.44 5.92
C ARG A 88 -13.69 7.48 5.74
N ARG A 89 -14.20 6.91 4.64
CA ARG A 89 -15.65 6.82 4.36
C ARG A 89 -16.38 6.06 5.47
N ASP A 90 -15.79 4.96 5.96
CA ASP A 90 -16.34 4.14 7.03
C ASP A 90 -16.18 4.78 8.43
N GLY A 91 -15.49 5.94 8.53
CA GLY A 91 -15.27 6.65 9.79
C GLY A 91 -14.23 6.01 10.72
N THR A 92 -13.54 4.95 10.28
CA THR A 92 -12.62 4.17 11.11
C THR A 92 -11.19 4.72 11.11
N LEU A 93 -10.80 5.44 10.05
CA LEU A 93 -9.41 5.90 9.89
C LEU A 93 -8.96 6.82 11.03
N ALA A 94 -9.80 7.75 11.48
CA ALA A 94 -9.48 8.68 12.56
C ALA A 94 -9.34 7.97 13.91
N GLU A 95 -10.26 7.05 14.21
CA GLU A 95 -10.27 6.30 15.47
C GLU A 95 -9.05 5.37 15.59
N GLU A 96 -8.77 4.58 14.55
CA GLU A 96 -7.61 3.67 14.52
C GLU A 96 -6.29 4.45 14.57
N THR A 97 -6.21 5.60 13.90
CA THR A 97 -5.03 6.48 13.99
C THR A 97 -4.87 7.01 15.42
N ALA A 98 -5.94 7.48 16.07
CA ALA A 98 -5.90 7.95 17.45
C ALA A 98 -5.49 6.84 18.44
N HIS A 99 -5.97 5.62 18.22
CA HIS A 99 -5.56 4.45 19.00
C HIS A 99 -4.06 4.16 18.84
N GLY A 100 -3.55 4.16 17.60
CA GLY A 100 -2.13 3.95 17.31
C GLY A 100 -1.24 5.05 17.91
N VAL A 101 -1.71 6.31 17.90
CA VAL A 101 -1.04 7.43 18.57
C VAL A 101 -0.95 7.17 20.07
N ALA A 102 -2.06 6.82 20.72
CA ALA A 102 -2.09 6.54 22.16
C ALA A 102 -1.14 5.38 22.52
N GLN A 103 -1.12 4.32 21.72
CA GLN A 103 -0.21 3.19 21.90
C GLN A 103 1.26 3.63 21.80
N ARG A 104 1.63 4.40 20.78
CA ARG A 104 3.01 4.90 20.60
C ARG A 104 3.46 5.81 21.74
N ARG A 105 2.59 6.71 22.17
CA ARG A 105 2.83 7.57 23.34
C ARG A 105 3.02 6.75 24.63
N SER A 106 2.23 5.70 24.82
CA SER A 106 2.36 4.80 25.98
C SER A 106 3.70 4.05 26.02
N LEU A 107 4.31 3.82 24.85
CA LEU A 107 5.63 3.21 24.70
C LEU A 107 6.78 4.23 24.79
N GLY A 108 6.49 5.52 25.05
CA GLY A 108 7.48 6.60 25.10
C GLY A 108 8.05 6.99 23.74
N VAL A 109 7.38 6.61 22.64
CA VAL A 109 7.82 6.88 21.26
C VAL A 109 7.12 8.13 20.74
N ASP A 110 7.43 9.30 21.31
CA ASP A 110 6.77 10.56 20.93
C ASP A 110 7.33 11.16 19.63
N ARG A 111 8.63 10.95 19.35
CA ARG A 111 9.32 11.39 18.13
C ARG A 111 10.48 10.45 17.81
N ILE A 112 10.40 9.72 16.70
CA ILE A 112 11.58 9.00 16.17
C ILE A 112 12.42 10.03 15.41
N ARG A 113 13.58 10.42 15.96
CA ARG A 113 14.57 11.21 15.22
C ARG A 113 15.36 10.28 14.28
N LEU A 114 14.82 10.01 13.09
CA LEU A 114 15.58 9.41 12.00
C LEU A 114 16.34 10.50 11.24
N GLY A 115 17.45 10.99 11.79
CA GLY A 115 18.35 11.90 11.06
C GLY A 115 17.67 13.14 10.46
N ILE A 116 18.18 13.60 9.29
CA ILE A 116 17.96 14.92 8.64
C ILE A 116 16.51 15.15 8.16
N LEU A 117 15.62 14.16 8.28
CA LEU A 117 14.20 14.32 7.93
C LEU A 117 13.47 14.95 9.13
N GLU A 118 12.55 15.88 8.86
CA GLU A 118 11.70 16.47 9.90
C GLU A 118 11.08 15.37 10.78
N PRO A 119 10.91 15.61 12.10
CA PRO A 119 10.42 14.57 13.00
C PRO A 119 9.00 14.14 12.60
N LEU A 120 8.91 12.95 11.99
CA LEU A 120 7.65 12.28 11.71
C LEU A 120 6.87 12.09 13.01
N THR A 121 5.60 12.50 13.00
CA THR A 121 4.73 12.54 14.18
C THR A 121 4.19 11.15 14.54
N CYS A 122 3.67 10.98 15.76
CA CYS A 122 2.96 9.76 16.14
C CYS A 122 1.77 9.50 15.21
N GLU A 123 1.08 10.58 14.82
CA GLU A 123 -0.08 10.60 13.95
C GLU A 123 0.27 10.05 12.56
N TYR A 124 1.39 10.52 11.99
CA TYR A 124 1.92 10.00 10.73
C TYR A 124 2.11 8.48 10.79
N TYR A 125 2.88 8.00 11.77
CA TYR A 125 3.18 6.57 11.84
C TYR A 125 1.96 5.71 12.17
N ALA A 126 1.04 6.21 13.00
CA ALA A 126 -0.18 5.50 13.32
C ALA A 126 -1.12 5.39 12.10
N LEU A 127 -1.22 6.46 11.30
CA LEU A 127 -2.00 6.46 10.07
C LEU A 127 -1.39 5.50 9.04
N THR A 128 -0.08 5.58 8.79
CA THR A 128 0.59 4.69 7.84
C THR A 128 0.43 3.22 8.24
N ASP A 129 0.68 2.87 9.51
CA ASP A 129 0.50 1.49 10.00
C ASP A 129 -0.97 1.03 9.91
N CYS A 130 -1.93 1.94 10.17
CA CYS A 130 -3.35 1.64 9.97
C CYS A 130 -3.65 1.26 8.52
N VAL A 131 -3.20 2.08 7.55
CA VAL A 131 -3.47 1.84 6.13
C VAL A 131 -2.71 0.60 5.61
N GLU A 132 -1.45 0.41 6.01
CA GLU A 132 -0.67 -0.78 5.65
C GLU A 132 -1.34 -2.07 6.13
N ARG A 133 -1.85 -2.09 7.38
CA ARG A 133 -2.62 -3.24 7.90
C ARG A 133 -3.90 -3.50 7.09
N LEU A 134 -4.57 -2.45 6.62
CA LEU A 134 -5.75 -2.58 5.76
C LEU A 134 -5.39 -3.12 4.38
N VAL A 135 -4.28 -2.66 3.80
CA VAL A 135 -3.77 -3.18 2.52
C VAL A 135 -3.50 -4.66 2.68
N ASP A 136 -2.71 -5.06 3.67
CA ASP A 136 -2.30 -6.44 3.95
C ASP A 136 -3.48 -7.42 4.10
N ARG A 137 -4.55 -6.99 4.76
CA ARG A 137 -5.71 -7.83 5.08
C ARG A 137 -6.77 -7.85 3.98
N THR A 138 -6.68 -6.94 3.00
CA THR A 138 -7.66 -6.85 1.93
C THR A 138 -7.21 -7.64 0.70
N ALA A 139 -8.11 -8.46 0.17
CA ALA A 139 -7.92 -9.05 -1.16
C ALA A 139 -8.25 -8.00 -2.22
N TYR A 140 -7.41 -7.90 -3.25
CA TYR A 140 -7.49 -6.93 -4.34
C TYR A 140 -7.52 -5.47 -3.85
N PRO A 141 -6.56 -5.03 -3.03
CA PRO A 141 -6.62 -3.72 -2.35
C PRO A 141 -6.59 -2.52 -3.30
N ASP A 142 -6.10 -2.67 -4.54
CA ASP A 142 -6.15 -1.62 -5.57
C ASP A 142 -7.58 -1.26 -5.99
N ARG A 143 -8.53 -2.19 -5.80
CA ARG A 143 -9.91 -2.01 -6.24
C ARG A 143 -10.68 -1.21 -5.21
N PRO A 144 -11.42 -0.16 -5.60
CA PRO A 144 -12.23 0.59 -4.65
C PRO A 144 -13.21 -0.33 -3.93
N SER A 145 -13.42 -0.13 -2.63
CA SER A 145 -14.44 -0.86 -1.87
C SER A 145 -15.85 -0.46 -2.31
N ASP A 146 -16.04 0.80 -2.71
CA ASP A 146 -17.26 1.33 -3.31
C ASP A 146 -16.88 2.04 -4.63
N PRO A 147 -17.52 1.77 -5.78
CA PRO A 147 -17.28 2.50 -7.03
C PRO A 147 -17.37 4.03 -6.90
N ALA A 148 -18.14 4.55 -5.94
CA ALA A 148 -18.23 5.99 -5.66
C ALA A 148 -16.92 6.57 -5.06
N ASP A 149 -16.02 5.74 -4.54
CA ASP A 149 -14.72 6.16 -3.98
C ASP A 149 -13.69 6.47 -5.08
N VAL A 150 -13.91 6.05 -6.34
CA VAL A 150 -12.94 6.21 -7.42
C VAL A 150 -12.45 7.66 -7.58
N PRO A 151 -13.32 8.69 -7.64
CA PRO A 151 -12.88 10.07 -7.77
C PRO A 151 -11.98 10.52 -6.61
N LEU A 152 -12.32 10.13 -5.37
CA LEU A 152 -11.54 10.48 -4.17
C LEU A 152 -10.18 9.78 -4.14
N ILE A 153 -10.11 8.55 -4.66
CA ILE A 153 -8.85 7.81 -4.80
C ILE A 153 -7.94 8.50 -5.81
N GLU A 154 -8.46 8.87 -6.99
CA GLU A 154 -7.67 9.58 -8.01
C GLU A 154 -7.23 10.96 -7.51
N GLU A 155 -8.08 11.66 -6.77
CA GLU A 155 -7.76 12.96 -6.20
C GLU A 155 -6.65 12.88 -5.14
N LEU A 156 -6.73 11.90 -4.24
CA LEU A 156 -5.68 11.65 -3.25
C LEU A 156 -4.35 11.26 -3.90
N LEU A 157 -4.39 10.39 -4.92
CA LEU A 157 -3.21 10.01 -5.70
C LEU A 157 -2.56 11.22 -6.38
N ALA A 158 -3.37 12.08 -7.01
CA ALA A 158 -2.89 13.28 -7.69
C ALA A 158 -2.29 14.29 -6.69
N ALA A 159 -2.98 14.56 -5.58
CA ALA A 159 -2.49 15.46 -4.53
C ALA A 159 -1.20 14.94 -3.89
N GLY A 160 -1.11 13.63 -3.66
CA GLY A 160 0.05 12.95 -3.13
C GLY A 160 1.16 12.69 -4.16
N LYS A 161 1.00 13.08 -5.42
CA LYS A 161 1.96 12.80 -6.51
C LYS A 161 2.35 11.31 -6.60
N HIS A 162 1.40 10.42 -6.33
CA HIS A 162 1.59 8.98 -6.24
C HIS A 162 2.63 8.53 -5.19
N ASP A 163 2.81 9.30 -4.11
CA ASP A 163 3.70 8.99 -2.99
C ASP A 163 2.90 8.83 -1.68
N GLU A 164 3.03 7.67 -1.04
CA GLU A 164 2.30 7.32 0.19
C GLU A 164 2.67 8.22 1.37
N HIS A 165 3.91 8.68 1.45
CA HIS A 165 4.35 9.61 2.49
C HIS A 165 3.62 10.96 2.35
N VAL A 166 3.54 11.48 1.12
CA VAL A 166 2.86 12.75 0.84
C VAL A 166 1.35 12.62 1.07
N MET A 167 0.73 11.50 0.66
CA MET A 167 -0.69 11.23 0.95
C MET A 167 -0.97 11.14 2.46
N ALA A 168 -0.11 10.46 3.22
CA ALA A 168 -0.22 10.37 4.67
C ALA A 168 -0.13 11.74 5.35
N GLU A 169 0.79 12.60 4.92
CA GLU A 169 0.90 13.98 5.44
C GLU A 169 -0.36 14.81 5.14
N ILE A 170 -0.92 14.70 3.93
CA ILE A 170 -2.19 15.36 3.58
C ILE A 170 -3.29 14.92 4.54
N LEU A 171 -3.46 13.61 4.73
CA LEU A 171 -4.52 13.08 5.59
C LEU A 171 -4.31 13.43 7.07
N VAL A 172 -3.08 13.38 7.58
CA VAL A 172 -2.77 13.84 8.95
C VAL A 172 -3.14 15.32 9.11
N ASN A 173 -2.80 16.18 8.15
CA ASN A 173 -3.14 17.60 8.20
C ASN A 173 -4.65 17.83 8.14
N GLU A 174 -5.40 17.03 7.37
CA GLU A 174 -6.87 17.06 7.38
C GLU A 174 -7.45 16.64 8.73
N PHE A 175 -6.88 15.63 9.39
CA PHE A 175 -7.30 15.20 10.73
C PHE A 175 -6.95 16.21 11.83
N LEU A 176 -5.86 16.98 11.64
CA LEU A 176 -5.41 18.00 12.58
C LEU A 176 -6.03 19.38 12.33
N ALA A 177 -6.77 19.57 11.23
CA ALA A 177 -7.47 20.83 10.98
C ALA A 177 -8.62 21.00 11.99
N PRO A 178 -8.67 22.11 12.75
CA PRO A 178 -9.87 22.42 13.55
C PRO A 178 -11.05 22.58 12.58
N VAL A 179 -12.21 22.00 12.91
CA VAL A 179 -13.42 22.13 12.10
C VAL A 179 -14.09 23.47 12.38
N PRO A 180 -14.18 24.39 11.41
CA PRO A 180 -15.32 25.30 11.37
C PRO A 180 -16.12 25.08 10.08
N GLY A 181 -17.25 24.39 10.20
CA GLY A 181 -18.47 24.70 9.44
C GLY A 181 -18.42 24.80 7.91
N THR A 182 -17.47 24.18 7.21
CA THR A 182 -17.53 24.07 5.74
C THR A 182 -16.84 22.78 5.32
N GLY A 183 -17.54 21.94 4.53
CA GLY A 183 -17.05 20.63 4.12
C GLY A 183 -15.69 20.68 3.41
N PRO A 184 -14.96 19.54 3.34
CA PRO A 184 -13.63 19.51 2.75
C PRO A 184 -13.72 19.84 1.26
N ALA A 185 -13.27 21.04 0.89
CA ALA A 185 -12.88 21.34 -0.46
C ALA A 185 -11.37 21.11 -0.53
N LEU A 186 -10.97 20.08 -1.26
CA LEU A 186 -9.58 19.88 -1.66
C LEU A 186 -9.20 21.07 -2.54
N ARG A 187 -8.61 22.09 -1.91
CA ARG A 187 -8.09 23.25 -2.63
C ARG A 187 -6.72 22.91 -3.17
N ALA A 188 -6.57 23.07 -4.48
CA ALA A 188 -5.28 23.17 -5.12
C ALA A 188 -4.43 24.22 -4.39
N VAL A 189 -3.19 23.87 -4.12
CA VAL A 189 -2.18 24.83 -3.67
C VAL A 189 -1.86 25.71 -4.87
N ASP A 190 -2.58 26.83 -5.00
CA ASP A 190 -2.24 27.84 -6.00
C ASP A 190 -0.83 28.34 -5.72
N GLY A 191 0.02 28.21 -6.74
CA GLY A 191 1.41 28.64 -6.71
C GLY A 191 1.52 30.10 -6.26
N CYS A 192 2.48 30.32 -5.36
CA CYS A 192 2.88 31.62 -4.85
C CYS A 192 3.01 32.67 -5.99
N PRO A 193 2.30 33.79 -5.96
CA PRO A 193 2.56 34.90 -6.86
C PRO A 193 3.70 35.76 -6.31
N GLY A 194 4.77 35.94 -7.10
CA GLY A 194 5.58 37.16 -7.04
C GLY A 194 7.10 36.99 -6.88
N ALA A 195 7.80 37.12 -8.01
CA ALA A 195 9.07 37.84 -8.14
C ALA A 195 9.35 37.99 -9.65
N GLY A 196 9.52 39.15 -10.29
CA GLY A 196 9.39 40.55 -9.90
C GLY A 196 9.38 41.36 -11.20
N ALA A 197 8.54 42.40 -11.27
CA ALA A 197 8.63 43.39 -12.34
C ALA A 197 9.73 44.39 -11.97
N LEU A 198 10.76 44.51 -12.81
CA LEU A 198 11.70 45.63 -12.74
C LEU A 198 11.07 46.85 -13.44
N PRO A 199 11.20 48.06 -12.86
CA PRO A 199 10.73 49.28 -13.50
C PRO A 199 11.74 49.72 -14.57
N THR A 200 11.29 49.84 -15.82
CA THR A 200 11.92 50.73 -16.80
C THR A 200 11.12 52.03 -16.84
N SER A 201 11.78 53.13 -16.51
CA SER A 201 11.29 54.48 -16.82
C SER A 201 12.44 55.35 -17.29
N ALA A 202 12.13 56.09 -18.35
CA ALA A 202 12.86 57.13 -19.07
C ALA A 202 14.01 56.68 -19.99
#